data_AF-A0A1S6HMI1-F1
#
_entry.id   AF-A0A1S6HMI1-F1
#
_cell.length_a   1.000
_cell.length_b   1.000
_cell.length_c   1.000
_cell.angle_alpha   90.00
_cell.angle_beta   90.00
_cell.angle_gamma   90.00
#
_symmetry.space_group_name_H-M   'P 1'
#
loop_
_entity.id
_entity.type
_entity.pdbx_description
1 polymer ?
#
loop_
_entity_poly.entity_id
_entity_poly.type
_entity_poly.pdbx_seq_one_letter_code
_entity_poly.pdbx_strand_id
1 'polypeptide(L)'
;MQVNSDFFPMTQIATRFVDQLAQCRRLKLKVLEASEHHVLIELPYNKELIGYPDTGVIHGGVITTLMDTASGSAVVCAIYDKYQSLELSPTLDLRVDYMKPADPNKPVYGFAECYKISSSVSFTRAIAYQDSIDDPIAHAVGSFMRISPEMIGDEFRQALLGQSSLNSDPLEEESGLSKTRASNNLPSHIKGLDVKALDVKTPIAKELDVKQIVKKATELNDFGHLLGHVPYTNFIGMSVERFGDELVFRLPAKDDNIGNPTLPAIHGGVIAGFMEMSAIVQLMVFMHTSRVPKVVDFSIDYLRAGYHKDTFAECKITRQGRRVANVSINCWQTNRKKLIATARAHFLID
;
A
#
# COMPACT_ATOMS: atom_id res chain seq x y z
N MET A 1 1.74 11.04 20.40
CA MET A 1 0.45 11.59 20.86
C MET A 1 -0.24 10.49 21.66
N GLN A 2 -0.61 10.72 22.92
CA GLN A 2 -1.40 9.72 23.66
C GLN A 2 -2.83 9.79 23.11
N VAL A 3 -3.32 8.68 22.55
CA VAL A 3 -4.70 8.56 22.07
C VAL A 3 -5.61 8.65 23.29
N ASN A 4 -6.48 9.67 23.34
CA ASN A 4 -7.47 9.77 24.39
C ASN A 4 -8.70 8.92 24.03
N SER A 5 -8.88 7.81 24.75
CA SER A 5 -10.02 6.90 24.57
C SER A 5 -11.37 7.55 24.82
N ASP A 6 -11.42 8.65 25.58
CA ASP A 6 -12.66 9.37 25.88
C ASP A 6 -13.23 10.09 24.65
N PHE A 7 -12.38 10.43 23.68
CA PHE A 7 -12.78 11.09 22.44
C PHE A 7 -12.82 10.14 21.24
N PHE A 8 -12.01 9.08 21.26
CA PHE A 8 -11.88 8.13 20.15
C PHE A 8 -11.97 6.67 20.63
N PRO A 9 -13.18 6.23 21.03
CA PRO A 9 -13.39 4.94 21.70
C PRO A 9 -13.06 3.73 20.83
N MET A 10 -13.06 3.90 19.50
CA MET A 10 -12.84 2.80 18.55
C MET A 10 -11.39 2.67 18.09
N THR A 11 -10.47 3.53 18.57
CA THR A 11 -9.07 3.53 18.12
C THR A 11 -8.42 2.17 18.30
N GLN A 12 -8.71 1.45 19.40
CA GLN A 12 -8.13 0.11 19.62
C GLN A 12 -8.65 -0.93 18.61
N ILE A 13 -9.93 -0.89 18.26
CA ILE A 13 -10.52 -1.83 17.27
C ILE A 13 -9.91 -1.58 15.90
N ALA A 14 -9.86 -0.31 15.46
CA ALA A 14 -9.24 0.07 14.21
C ALA A 14 -7.74 -0.29 14.19
N THR A 15 -7.02 -0.06 15.30
CA THR A 15 -5.60 -0.44 15.42
C THR A 15 -5.41 -1.93 15.22
N ARG A 16 -6.20 -2.77 15.89
CA ARG A 16 -6.15 -4.23 15.73
C ARG A 16 -6.44 -4.64 14.30
N PHE A 17 -7.47 -4.05 13.67
CA PHE A 17 -7.79 -4.33 12.27
C PHE A 17 -6.60 -4.04 11.34
N VAL A 18 -6.01 -2.84 11.45
CA VAL A 18 -4.84 -2.44 10.66
C VAL A 18 -3.63 -3.35 10.94
N ASP A 19 -3.39 -3.68 12.20
CA ASP A 19 -2.27 -4.53 12.61
C ASP A 19 -2.42 -5.99 12.16
N GLN A 20 -3.62 -6.48 11.86
CA GLN A 20 -3.80 -7.80 11.25
C GLN A 20 -3.33 -7.85 9.79
N LEU A 21 -3.32 -6.72 9.09
CA LEU A 21 -3.00 -6.66 7.67
C LEU A 21 -1.49 -6.59 7.44
N ALA A 22 -0.90 -7.60 6.77
CA ALA A 22 0.56 -7.68 6.62
C ALA A 22 1.15 -6.47 5.87
N GLN A 23 0.46 -6.04 4.81
CA GLN A 23 0.81 -4.83 4.08
C GLN A 23 0.81 -3.58 4.97
N CYS A 24 -0.16 -3.43 5.88
CA CYS A 24 -0.25 -2.26 6.75
C CYS A 24 0.90 -2.21 7.75
N ARG A 25 1.27 -3.36 8.32
CA ARG A 25 2.45 -3.48 9.19
C ARG A 25 3.73 -3.10 8.45
N ARG A 26 3.86 -3.54 7.20
CA ARG A 26 5.02 -3.23 6.35
C ARG A 26 5.11 -1.75 6.00
N LEU A 27 3.98 -1.11 5.73
CA LEU A 27 3.86 0.34 5.55
C LEU A 27 4.02 1.12 6.86
N LYS A 28 3.98 0.44 8.02
CA LYS A 28 4.02 1.03 9.37
C LYS A 28 2.89 2.04 9.59
N LEU A 29 1.71 1.73 9.05
CA LEU A 29 0.51 2.54 9.26
C LEU A 29 0.19 2.61 10.75
N LYS A 30 -0.21 3.79 11.22
CA LYS A 30 -0.61 3.99 12.61
C LYS A 30 -1.99 4.61 12.66
N VAL A 31 -2.92 3.95 13.33
CA VAL A 31 -4.21 4.56 13.63
C VAL A 31 -3.99 5.59 14.73
N LEU A 32 -4.36 6.84 14.46
CA LEU A 32 -4.27 7.94 15.41
C LEU A 32 -5.57 8.15 16.16
N GLU A 33 -6.69 8.04 15.43
CA GLU A 33 -8.04 8.29 15.94
C GLU A 33 -9.03 7.37 15.23
N ALA A 34 -9.99 6.81 15.97
CA ALA A 34 -11.16 6.20 15.38
C ALA A 34 -12.40 6.36 16.27
N SER A 35 -13.52 6.67 15.64
CA SER A 35 -14.86 6.77 16.20
C SER A 35 -15.89 6.14 15.25
N GLU A 36 -17.16 6.23 15.59
CA GLU A 36 -18.29 5.91 14.71
C GLU A 36 -18.38 6.85 13.49
N HIS A 37 -17.74 8.03 13.55
CA HIS A 37 -17.81 9.04 12.50
C HIS A 37 -16.63 8.97 11.53
N HIS A 38 -15.41 8.80 12.04
CA HIS A 38 -14.21 8.83 11.23
C HIS A 38 -13.08 7.94 11.75
N VAL A 39 -12.12 7.69 10.87
CA VAL A 39 -10.81 7.11 11.19
C VAL A 39 -9.71 7.98 10.60
N LEU A 40 -8.66 8.22 11.39
CA LEU A 40 -7.43 8.91 10.98
C LEU A 40 -6.25 7.94 11.08
N ILE A 41 -5.56 7.74 9.96
CA ILE A 41 -4.37 6.89 9.85
C ILE A 41 -3.17 7.72 9.38
N GLU A 42 -2.03 7.57 10.04
CA GLU A 42 -0.74 8.09 9.61
C GLU A 42 0.02 7.04 8.78
N LEU A 43 0.46 7.44 7.58
CA LEU A 43 1.49 6.78 6.80
C LEU A 43 2.82 7.53 7.01
N PRO A 44 3.81 6.95 7.69
CA PRO A 44 5.12 7.58 7.82
C PRO A 44 5.85 7.59 6.47
N TYR A 45 6.64 8.64 6.22
CA TYR A 45 7.50 8.69 5.04
C TYR A 45 8.55 7.57 5.08
N ASN A 46 8.69 6.84 3.97
CA ASN A 46 9.71 5.82 3.79
C ASN A 46 10.22 5.87 2.34
N LYS A 47 11.55 5.86 2.19
CA LYS A 47 12.22 5.91 0.88
C LYS A 47 11.92 4.68 0.01
N GLU A 48 11.58 3.55 0.61
CA GLU A 48 11.17 2.35 -0.13
C GLU A 48 9.81 2.52 -0.84
N LEU A 49 9.03 3.54 -0.47
CA LEU A 49 7.69 3.82 -1.00
C LEU A 49 7.71 4.86 -2.14
N ILE A 50 8.91 5.34 -2.50
CA ILE A 50 9.09 6.33 -3.56
C ILE A 50 8.68 5.73 -4.91
N GLY A 51 7.77 6.41 -5.60
CA GLY A 51 7.39 6.11 -6.99
C GLY A 51 8.14 6.95 -8.01
N TYR A 52 8.63 8.12 -7.60
CA TYR A 52 9.29 9.10 -8.46
C TYR A 52 10.69 9.42 -7.91
N PRO A 53 11.73 8.61 -8.23
CA PRO A 53 13.07 8.70 -7.63
C PRO A 53 13.67 10.10 -7.64
N ASP A 54 13.52 10.84 -8.74
CA ASP A 54 14.11 12.17 -8.93
C ASP A 54 13.57 13.22 -7.96
N THR A 55 12.33 13.04 -7.52
CA THR A 55 11.61 14.00 -6.67
C THR A 55 11.47 13.52 -5.23
N GLY A 56 11.67 12.23 -4.96
CA GLY A 56 11.40 11.62 -3.66
C GLY A 56 9.91 11.48 -3.32
N VAL A 57 9.01 11.71 -4.29
CA VAL A 57 7.56 11.59 -4.08
C VAL A 57 7.15 10.13 -3.95
N ILE A 58 6.35 9.82 -2.93
CA ILE A 58 5.79 8.48 -2.72
C ILE A 58 4.82 8.10 -3.84
N HIS A 59 4.77 6.82 -4.19
CA HIS A 59 3.93 6.34 -5.29
C HIS A 59 2.43 6.49 -4.97
N GLY A 60 1.61 6.85 -5.97
CA GLY A 60 0.16 7.02 -5.81
C GLY A 60 -0.52 5.76 -5.28
N GLY A 61 -0.12 4.57 -5.72
CA GLY A 61 -0.57 3.29 -5.15
C GLY A 61 -0.40 3.14 -3.62
N VAL A 62 0.56 3.84 -3.01
CA VAL A 62 0.73 3.88 -1.55
C VAL A 62 -0.35 4.77 -0.92
N ILE A 63 -0.67 5.90 -1.54
CA ILE A 63 -1.80 6.75 -1.16
C ILE A 63 -3.11 5.98 -1.30
N THR A 64 -3.31 5.26 -2.41
CA THR A 64 -4.47 4.40 -2.62
C THR A 64 -4.59 3.32 -1.54
N THR A 65 -3.46 2.70 -1.14
CA THR A 65 -3.46 1.74 -0.03
C THR A 65 -3.86 2.39 1.29
N LEU A 66 -3.31 3.57 1.62
CA LEU A 66 -3.70 4.32 2.81
C LEU A 66 -5.19 4.63 2.84
N MET A 67 -5.76 5.07 1.71
CA MET A 67 -7.18 5.44 1.59
C MET A 67 -8.11 4.22 1.65
N ASP A 68 -7.71 3.10 1.04
CA ASP A 68 -8.40 1.80 1.12
C ASP A 68 -8.43 1.31 2.58
N THR A 69 -7.29 1.33 3.28
CA THR A 69 -7.19 0.91 4.68
C THR A 69 -7.98 1.84 5.62
N ALA A 70 -7.88 3.16 5.44
CA ALA A 70 -8.63 4.12 6.26
C ALA A 70 -10.14 3.95 6.05
N SER A 71 -10.59 3.79 4.80
CA SER A 71 -11.99 3.54 4.47
C SER A 71 -12.50 2.22 5.05
N GLY A 72 -11.75 1.12 4.88
CA GLY A 72 -12.10 -0.18 5.45
C GLY A 72 -12.18 -0.14 6.98
N SER A 73 -11.27 0.59 7.63
CA SER A 73 -11.30 0.80 9.07
C SER A 73 -12.54 1.59 9.51
N ALA A 74 -12.91 2.64 8.78
CA ALA A 74 -14.13 3.42 9.06
C ALA A 74 -15.39 2.58 8.88
N VAL A 75 -15.42 1.67 7.92
CA VAL A 75 -16.53 0.70 7.75
C VAL A 75 -16.61 -0.25 8.95
N VAL A 76 -15.47 -0.80 9.40
CA VAL A 76 -15.42 -1.68 10.58
C VAL A 76 -15.95 -0.95 11.82
N CYS A 77 -15.48 0.27 12.07
CA CYS A 77 -15.93 1.09 13.20
C CYS A 77 -17.45 1.38 13.13
N ALA A 78 -17.96 1.82 11.99
CA ALA A 78 -19.36 2.19 11.83
C ALA A 78 -20.30 0.96 11.89
N ILE A 79 -19.88 -0.21 11.41
CA ILE A 79 -20.65 -1.45 11.56
C ILE A 79 -20.64 -1.91 13.02
N TYR A 80 -19.49 -1.86 13.68
CA TYR A 80 -19.37 -2.26 15.08
C TYR A 80 -20.24 -1.39 15.98
N ASP A 81 -20.21 -0.07 15.81
CA ASP A 81 -21.10 0.87 16.50
C ASP A 81 -22.57 0.46 16.37
N LYS A 82 -23.02 0.32 15.12
CA LYS A 82 -24.43 0.17 14.77
C LYS A 82 -25.01 -1.21 15.06
N TYR A 83 -24.22 -2.26 14.88
CA TYR A 83 -24.69 -3.65 14.94
C TYR A 83 -24.01 -4.48 16.04
N GLN A 84 -23.01 -3.92 16.74
CA GLN A 84 -22.19 -4.64 17.73
C GLN A 84 -21.60 -5.94 17.15
N SER A 85 -21.30 -5.88 15.85
CA SER A 85 -20.84 -7.00 15.04
C SER A 85 -19.59 -6.60 14.27
N LEU A 86 -18.72 -7.57 14.03
CA LEU A 86 -17.58 -7.42 13.13
C LEU A 86 -17.95 -8.14 11.84
N GLU A 87 -18.01 -7.40 10.73
CA GLU A 87 -18.33 -7.93 9.41
C GLU A 87 -17.10 -7.84 8.50
N LEU A 88 -16.85 -8.85 7.67
CA LEU A 88 -15.87 -8.72 6.60
C LEU A 88 -16.43 -7.76 5.58
N SER A 89 -15.66 -6.70 5.32
CA SER A 89 -16.04 -5.66 4.38
C SER A 89 -15.03 -5.54 3.23
N PRO A 90 -14.96 -6.48 2.27
CA PRO A 90 -14.06 -6.35 1.13
C PRO A 90 -14.41 -5.13 0.27
N THR A 91 -13.39 -4.44 -0.21
CA THR A 91 -13.53 -3.31 -1.14
C THR A 91 -14.14 -3.81 -2.46
N LEU A 92 -15.22 -3.19 -2.91
CA LEU A 92 -15.84 -3.41 -4.22
C LEU A 92 -15.21 -2.50 -5.27
N ASP A 93 -15.10 -1.22 -4.94
CA ASP A 93 -14.54 -0.20 -5.81
C ASP A 93 -13.89 0.90 -4.99
N LEU A 94 -12.90 1.55 -5.59
CA LEU A 94 -12.24 2.72 -5.04
C LEU A 94 -11.87 3.66 -6.17
N ARG A 95 -12.23 4.93 -6.02
CA ARG A 95 -11.81 6.01 -6.90
C ARG A 95 -10.99 7.01 -6.12
N VAL A 96 -9.81 7.32 -6.62
CA VAL A 96 -8.88 8.31 -6.07
C VAL A 96 -8.65 9.40 -7.11
N ASP A 97 -8.96 10.64 -6.75
CA ASP A 97 -8.66 11.84 -7.55
C ASP A 97 -7.47 12.54 -6.89
N TYR A 98 -6.37 12.77 -7.64
CA TYR A 98 -5.12 13.36 -7.14
C TYR A 98 -5.03 14.86 -7.51
N MET A 99 -4.81 15.71 -6.51
CA MET A 99 -4.72 17.16 -6.68
C MET A 99 -3.27 17.64 -6.75
N LYS A 100 -2.38 17.03 -5.97
CA LYS A 100 -0.95 17.36 -5.91
C LYS A 100 -0.12 16.18 -5.42
N PRO A 101 1.20 16.13 -5.70
CA PRO A 101 2.09 15.16 -5.08
C PRO A 101 2.22 15.37 -3.57
N ALA A 102 2.53 14.30 -2.85
CA ALA A 102 2.96 14.41 -1.45
C ALA A 102 4.35 15.03 -1.35
N ASP A 103 4.53 15.95 -0.41
CA ASP A 103 5.84 16.49 -0.07
C ASP A 103 6.75 15.38 0.48
N PRO A 104 7.99 15.24 -0.04
CA PRO A 104 8.95 14.29 0.49
C PRO A 104 9.31 14.56 1.95
N ASN A 105 9.70 13.49 2.67
CA ASN A 105 10.14 13.52 4.07
C ASN A 105 9.07 13.92 5.11
N LYS A 106 7.81 14.02 4.70
CA LYS A 106 6.66 14.25 5.60
C LYS A 106 5.74 13.02 5.61
N PRO A 107 5.10 12.69 6.75
CA PRO A 107 4.05 11.68 6.77
C PRO A 107 2.86 12.14 5.90
N VAL A 108 1.99 11.19 5.55
CA VAL A 108 0.69 11.45 4.93
C VAL A 108 -0.41 10.94 5.87
N TYR A 109 -1.46 11.72 6.04
CA TYR A 109 -2.60 11.39 6.86
C TYR A 109 -3.79 11.01 5.98
N GLY A 110 -4.37 9.85 6.23
CA GLY A 110 -5.60 9.38 5.61
C GLY A 110 -6.76 9.52 6.59
N PHE A 111 -7.66 10.46 6.31
CA PHE A 111 -8.90 10.65 7.05
C PHE A 111 -10.05 10.03 6.26
N ALA A 112 -10.84 9.15 6.87
CA ALA A 112 -11.94 8.47 6.19
C ALA A 112 -13.21 8.42 7.04
N GLU A 113 -14.35 8.49 6.37
CA GLU A 113 -15.68 8.43 7.00
C GLU A 113 -16.54 7.40 6.26
N CYS A 114 -17.27 6.58 7.03
CA CYS A 114 -18.34 5.73 6.51
C CYS A 114 -19.66 6.48 6.62
N TYR A 115 -20.05 7.18 5.56
CA TYR A 115 -21.21 8.08 5.60
C TYR A 115 -22.55 7.37 5.35
N LYS A 116 -22.52 6.12 4.87
CA LYS A 116 -23.74 5.33 4.64
C LYS A 116 -23.49 3.83 4.76
N ILE A 117 -24.32 3.17 5.56
CA ILE A 117 -24.42 1.72 5.63
C ILE A 117 -25.78 1.27 5.09
N SER A 118 -25.79 0.49 4.02
CA SER A 118 -26.98 -0.21 3.48
C SER A 118 -27.01 -1.67 3.91
N SER A 119 -27.96 -2.47 3.42
CA SER A 119 -28.03 -3.91 3.74
C SER A 119 -26.84 -4.71 3.24
N SER A 120 -26.22 -4.31 2.12
CA SER A 120 -25.23 -5.12 1.41
C SER A 120 -23.95 -4.36 1.06
N VAL A 121 -23.96 -3.04 1.19
CA VAL A 121 -22.82 -2.16 0.83
C VAL A 121 -22.70 -1.02 1.83
N SER A 122 -21.48 -0.70 2.21
CA SER A 122 -21.10 0.51 2.95
C SER A 122 -20.37 1.47 2.03
N PHE A 123 -20.62 2.77 2.17
CA PHE A 123 -20.04 3.81 1.33
C PHE A 123 -19.16 4.73 2.15
N THR A 124 -17.96 5.01 1.63
CA THR A 124 -16.97 5.83 2.30
C THR A 124 -16.54 7.01 1.44
N ARG A 125 -16.04 8.04 2.12
CA ARG A 125 -15.24 9.09 1.51
C ARG A 125 -14.00 9.27 2.36
N ALA A 126 -12.89 9.64 1.73
CA ALA A 126 -11.62 9.82 2.40
C ALA A 126 -10.80 10.96 1.79
N ILE A 127 -9.87 11.49 2.57
CA ILE A 127 -8.97 12.58 2.22
C ILE A 127 -7.56 12.19 2.64
N ALA A 128 -6.60 12.24 1.71
CA ALA A 128 -5.18 12.13 1.98
C ALA A 128 -4.58 13.54 2.03
N TYR A 129 -3.89 13.89 3.10
CA TYR A 129 -3.30 15.22 3.29
C TYR A 129 -2.01 15.17 4.14
N GLN A 130 -1.32 16.31 4.27
CA GLN A 130 -0.12 16.43 5.14
C GLN A 130 -0.31 17.55 6.15
N ASP A 131 -0.12 18.80 5.73
CA ASP A 131 -0.15 19.95 6.65
C ASP A 131 -1.58 20.42 6.97
N SER A 132 -2.50 20.37 5.99
CA SER A 132 -3.90 20.75 6.16
C SER A 132 -4.83 19.89 5.31
N ILE A 133 -6.00 19.55 5.86
CA ILE A 133 -7.06 18.82 5.15
C ILE A 133 -7.70 19.65 4.02
N ASP A 134 -7.61 20.98 4.11
CA ASP A 134 -8.10 21.94 3.10
C ASP A 134 -7.19 22.04 1.86
N ASP A 135 -5.98 21.46 1.93
CA ASP A 135 -5.03 21.39 0.82
C ASP A 135 -4.58 19.93 0.61
N PRO A 136 -5.50 19.06 0.13
CA PRO A 136 -5.30 17.63 0.09
C PRO A 136 -4.34 17.20 -1.03
N ILE A 137 -3.68 16.06 -0.82
CA ILE A 137 -2.99 15.29 -1.86
C ILE A 137 -4.03 14.64 -2.78
N ALA A 138 -5.03 13.99 -2.17
CA ALA A 138 -6.04 13.24 -2.90
C ALA A 138 -7.37 13.15 -2.14
N HIS A 139 -8.47 13.03 -2.88
CA HIS A 139 -9.75 12.56 -2.37
C HIS A 139 -10.00 11.13 -2.84
N ALA A 140 -10.69 10.36 -2.03
CA ALA A 140 -11.22 9.07 -2.46
C ALA A 140 -12.67 8.86 -2.07
N VAL A 141 -13.37 8.08 -2.87
CA VAL A 141 -14.66 7.49 -2.55
C VAL A 141 -14.58 6.00 -2.82
N GLY A 142 -15.26 5.20 -2.00
CA GLY A 142 -15.25 3.76 -2.15
C GLY A 142 -16.52 3.10 -1.66
N SER A 143 -16.75 1.90 -2.18
CA SER A 143 -17.84 1.03 -1.75
C SER A 143 -17.26 -0.28 -1.22
N PHE A 144 -17.82 -0.76 -0.12
CA PHE A 144 -17.36 -1.95 0.59
C PHE A 144 -18.53 -2.92 0.73
N MET A 145 -18.36 -4.15 0.24
CA MET A 145 -19.38 -5.20 0.35
C MET A 145 -19.55 -5.58 1.81
N ARG A 146 -20.78 -5.71 2.30
CA ARG A 146 -21.05 -6.28 3.62
C ARG A 146 -21.30 -7.77 3.49
N ILE A 147 -20.37 -8.58 4.00
CA ILE A 147 -20.54 -10.03 4.04
C ILE A 147 -20.99 -10.42 5.44
N SER A 148 -21.98 -11.31 5.49
CA SER A 148 -22.62 -11.77 6.73
C SER A 148 -21.59 -12.32 7.74
N PRO A 149 -21.77 -12.10 9.06
CA PRO A 149 -20.82 -12.51 10.09
C PRO A 149 -20.46 -14.00 10.09
N GLU A 150 -21.35 -14.89 9.61
CA GLU A 150 -21.12 -16.34 9.57
C GLU A 150 -20.00 -16.75 8.59
N MET A 151 -19.62 -15.86 7.68
CA MET A 151 -18.54 -16.10 6.71
C MET A 151 -17.16 -15.72 7.26
N ILE A 152 -17.08 -15.22 8.50
CA ILE A 152 -15.83 -14.84 9.16
C ILE A 152 -15.38 -16.01 10.02
N GLY A 153 -14.14 -16.46 9.85
CA GLY A 153 -13.56 -17.45 10.76
C GLY A 153 -13.47 -16.88 12.18
N ASP A 154 -13.83 -17.69 13.18
CA ASP A 154 -13.83 -17.28 14.59
C ASP A 154 -12.50 -16.67 15.02
N GLU A 155 -11.38 -17.18 14.51
CA GLU A 155 -10.03 -16.68 14.77
C GLU A 155 -9.85 -15.19 14.42
N PHE A 156 -10.31 -14.77 13.24
CA PHE A 156 -10.20 -13.36 12.80
C PHE A 156 -11.09 -12.45 13.67
N ARG A 157 -12.29 -12.92 14.03
CA ARG A 157 -13.19 -12.19 14.93
C ARG A 157 -12.56 -12.00 16.32
N GLN A 158 -11.95 -13.05 16.87
CA GLN A 158 -11.30 -12.99 18.18
C GLN A 158 -10.08 -12.06 18.19
N ALA A 159 -9.28 -12.09 17.12
CA ALA A 159 -8.13 -11.19 16.95
C ALA A 159 -8.55 -9.70 16.97
N LEU A 160 -9.67 -9.35 16.32
CA LEU A 160 -10.21 -7.99 16.33
C LEU A 160 -10.76 -7.56 17.71
N LEU A 161 -11.41 -8.47 18.42
CA LEU A 161 -11.93 -8.21 19.77
C LEU A 161 -10.81 -8.20 20.83
N GLY A 162 -9.59 -8.61 20.50
CA GLY A 162 -8.46 -8.69 21.43
C GLY A 162 -8.55 -9.89 22.39
N GLN A 163 -9.28 -10.92 22.01
CA GLN A 163 -9.49 -12.15 22.77
C GLN A 163 -8.57 -13.25 22.21
N SER A 164 -7.25 -13.13 22.40
CA SER A 164 -6.33 -14.20 22.04
C SER A 164 -6.57 -15.40 22.97
N SER A 165 -6.60 -16.61 22.42
CA SER A 165 -6.70 -17.88 23.15
C SER A 165 -5.52 -18.06 24.13
N LEU A 166 -5.74 -17.68 25.39
CA LEU A 166 -5.03 -18.26 26.53
C LEU A 166 -5.49 -19.72 26.63
N ASN A 167 -4.80 -20.64 25.94
CA ASN A 167 -4.73 -22.06 26.28
C ASN A 167 -3.71 -22.75 25.37
N SER A 168 -2.46 -22.73 25.79
CA SER A 168 -1.51 -23.82 25.51
C SER A 168 -0.81 -24.12 26.83
N ASP A 169 -1.19 -25.23 27.47
CA ASP A 169 -0.52 -25.77 28.66
C ASP A 169 0.99 -25.91 28.40
N PRO A 170 1.85 -25.61 29.38
CA PRO A 170 3.27 -25.91 29.25
C PRO A 170 3.49 -27.41 29.41
N LEU A 171 3.99 -28.05 28.36
CA LEU A 171 4.62 -29.37 28.47
C LEU A 171 5.87 -29.26 29.35
N GLU A 172 5.89 -30.04 30.42
CA GLU A 172 7.04 -30.33 31.24
C GLU A 172 8.14 -30.98 30.37
N GLU A 173 9.36 -30.44 30.42
CA GLU A 173 10.56 -31.19 30.02
C GLU A 173 11.56 -31.17 31.17
N GLU A 174 11.80 -32.39 31.69
CA GLU A 174 12.78 -32.71 32.70
C GLU A 174 14.22 -32.46 32.23
N SER A 175 15.03 -32.13 33.23
CA SER A 175 16.47 -32.00 33.29
C SER A 175 17.32 -33.05 32.54
N GLY A 176 18.40 -32.58 31.91
CA GLY A 176 19.59 -33.37 31.58
C GLY A 176 20.84 -32.48 31.41
N LEU A 177 21.76 -32.55 32.36
CA LEU A 177 23.01 -31.77 32.42
C LEU A 177 23.98 -32.04 31.26
N SER A 178 24.72 -31.01 30.80
CA SER A 178 26.19 -31.08 30.79
C SER A 178 26.87 -29.72 30.66
N LYS A 179 27.92 -29.55 31.47
CA LYS A 179 28.79 -28.39 31.65
C LYS A 179 29.67 -28.16 30.42
N THR A 180 29.99 -26.89 30.10
CA THR A 180 31.40 -26.46 30.07
C THR A 180 31.55 -24.93 30.12
N ARG A 181 32.45 -24.50 31.03
CA ARG A 181 32.96 -23.14 31.22
C ARG A 181 33.93 -22.78 30.09
N ALA A 182 33.89 -21.54 29.62
CA ALA A 182 35.10 -20.81 29.24
C ALA A 182 34.90 -19.31 29.50
N SER A 183 35.39 -18.87 30.64
CA SER A 183 35.75 -17.48 30.92
C SER A 183 36.98 -17.11 30.08
N ASN A 184 37.04 -15.88 29.54
CA ASN A 184 38.29 -15.10 29.58
C ASN A 184 38.02 -13.61 29.37
N ASN A 185 38.55 -12.84 30.33
CA ASN A 185 38.58 -11.39 30.44
C ASN A 185 39.60 -10.74 29.48
N LEU A 186 39.42 -9.41 29.33
CA LEU A 186 40.39 -8.28 29.31
C LEU A 186 40.26 -7.39 28.05
N PRO A 187 40.69 -6.10 28.10
CA PRO A 187 40.45 -5.08 29.13
C PRO A 187 40.07 -3.71 28.51
N SER A 188 39.55 -2.82 29.36
CA SER A 188 39.36 -1.40 29.09
C SER A 188 40.70 -0.65 29.05
N HIS A 189 41.03 0.03 27.95
CA HIS A 189 41.77 1.32 27.90
C HIS A 189 41.90 1.78 26.44
N ILE A 190 41.40 2.97 26.11
CA ILE A 190 42.07 4.01 25.30
C ILE A 190 41.30 5.31 25.57
N LYS A 191 41.98 6.24 26.24
CA LYS A 191 41.63 7.66 26.31
C LYS A 191 42.32 8.37 25.14
N GLY A 192 41.60 9.31 24.53
CA GLY A 192 42.16 10.47 23.84
C GLY A 192 42.48 10.28 22.37
N LEU A 193 41.64 10.86 21.51
CA LEU A 193 42.04 11.39 20.21
C LEU A 193 41.13 12.56 19.84
N ASP A 194 41.80 13.67 19.50
CA ASP A 194 41.28 14.98 19.12
C ASP A 194 40.23 14.91 18.01
N VAL A 195 39.06 15.51 18.26
CA VAL A 195 38.04 15.74 17.23
C VAL A 195 38.34 17.08 16.55
N LYS A 196 39.23 17.08 15.56
CA LYS A 196 39.27 18.16 14.56
C LYS A 196 38.21 17.88 13.50
N ALA A 197 37.32 18.86 13.35
CA ALA A 197 36.26 18.91 12.36
C ALA A 197 36.78 18.55 10.96
N LEU A 198 36.25 17.46 10.41
CA LEU A 198 36.30 17.17 8.98
C LEU A 198 34.91 17.46 8.44
N ASP A 199 34.82 18.54 7.66
CA ASP A 199 33.68 18.85 6.80
C ASP A 199 33.46 17.69 5.82
N VAL A 200 32.65 16.72 6.23
CA VAL A 200 32.14 15.69 5.32
C VAL A 200 30.98 16.32 4.55
N LYS A 201 31.31 16.98 3.43
CA LYS A 201 30.33 17.26 2.38
C LYS A 201 29.72 15.92 1.96
N THR A 202 28.49 15.68 2.36
CA THR A 202 27.68 14.54 1.92
C THR A 202 27.64 14.53 0.39
N PRO A 203 27.88 13.40 -0.30
CA PRO A 203 27.77 13.36 -1.75
C PRO A 203 26.32 13.65 -2.12
N ILE A 204 26.10 14.71 -2.91
CA ILE A 204 24.84 14.95 -3.60
C ILE A 204 24.57 13.70 -4.43
N ALA A 205 23.49 12.97 -4.11
CA ALA A 205 23.08 11.79 -4.87
C ALA A 205 22.96 12.20 -6.34
N LYS A 206 23.65 11.47 -7.24
CA LYS A 206 23.54 11.70 -8.69
C LYS A 206 22.06 11.62 -9.07
N GLU A 207 21.54 12.73 -9.60
CA GLU A 207 20.20 12.84 -10.17
C GLU A 207 19.98 11.70 -11.17
N LEU A 208 18.89 10.95 -11.02
CA LEU A 208 18.59 9.82 -11.90
C LEU A 208 18.24 10.38 -13.28
N ASP A 209 18.96 10.01 -14.33
CA ASP A 209 18.59 10.40 -15.70
C ASP A 209 17.52 9.44 -16.23
N VAL A 210 16.26 9.67 -15.85
CA VAL A 210 15.10 8.88 -16.28
C VAL A 210 15.03 8.80 -17.81
N LYS A 211 15.45 9.85 -18.54
CA LYS A 211 15.49 9.86 -20.00
C LYS A 211 16.46 8.81 -20.55
N GLN A 212 17.67 8.73 -20.00
CA GLN A 212 18.64 7.71 -20.39
C GLN A 212 18.18 6.31 -20.01
N ILE A 213 17.54 6.14 -18.85
CA ILE A 213 17.04 4.83 -18.40
C ILE A 213 15.93 4.33 -19.33
N VAL A 214 14.93 5.16 -19.65
CA VAL A 214 13.85 4.80 -20.57
C VAL A 214 14.39 4.52 -21.96
N LYS A 215 15.31 5.35 -22.46
CA LYS A 215 15.96 5.15 -23.76
C LYS A 215 16.70 3.81 -23.80
N LYS A 216 17.53 3.54 -22.80
CA LYS A 216 18.31 2.29 -22.69
C LYS A 216 17.40 1.07 -22.53
N ALA A 217 16.35 1.16 -21.72
CA ALA A 217 15.35 0.10 -21.56
C ALA A 217 14.64 -0.19 -22.89
N THR A 218 14.33 0.85 -23.67
CA THR A 218 13.74 0.72 -25.01
C THR A 218 14.72 0.09 -26.00
N GLU A 219 15.99 0.52 -26.00
CA GLU A 219 17.05 0.00 -26.88
C GLU A 219 17.42 -1.46 -26.57
N LEU A 220 17.49 -1.82 -25.28
CA LEU A 220 17.85 -3.16 -24.83
C LEU A 220 16.65 -4.09 -24.73
N ASN A 221 15.43 -3.56 -24.93
CA ASN A 221 14.19 -4.27 -24.69
C ASN A 221 14.07 -4.86 -23.26
N ASP A 222 14.67 -4.18 -22.28
CA ASP A 222 14.71 -4.57 -20.86
C ASP A 222 14.06 -3.47 -20.01
N PHE A 223 12.75 -3.57 -19.86
CA PHE A 223 11.97 -2.69 -18.99
C PHE A 223 12.04 -3.11 -17.51
N GLY A 224 12.60 -4.29 -17.21
CA GLY A 224 12.95 -4.69 -15.85
C GLY A 224 13.99 -3.74 -15.25
N HIS A 225 14.93 -3.24 -16.08
CA HIS A 225 15.88 -2.22 -15.66
C HIS A 225 15.20 -0.92 -15.20
N LEU A 226 14.16 -0.46 -15.92
CA LEU A 226 13.39 0.72 -15.52
C LEU A 226 12.70 0.52 -14.17
N LEU A 227 12.06 -0.64 -13.98
CA LEU A 227 11.42 -0.98 -12.72
C LEU A 227 12.42 -1.03 -11.58
N GLY A 228 13.61 -1.62 -11.77
CA GLY A 228 14.61 -1.78 -10.70
C GLY A 228 15.09 -0.46 -10.07
N HIS A 229 14.93 0.67 -10.76
CA HIS A 229 15.30 1.99 -10.21
C HIS A 229 14.19 2.67 -9.40
N VAL A 230 12.97 2.14 -9.42
CA VAL A 230 11.85 2.72 -8.66
C VAL A 230 11.74 1.98 -7.32
N PRO A 231 11.92 2.64 -6.16
CA PRO A 231 11.85 1.95 -4.87
C PRO A 231 10.54 1.18 -4.63
N TYR A 232 9.39 1.77 -5.01
CA TYR A 232 8.09 1.13 -4.81
C TYR A 232 7.91 -0.16 -5.61
N THR A 233 8.45 -0.26 -6.83
CA THR A 233 8.35 -1.49 -7.64
C THR A 233 9.11 -2.64 -6.97
N ASN A 234 10.30 -2.36 -6.44
CA ASN A 234 11.12 -3.30 -5.67
C ASN A 234 10.41 -3.70 -4.36
N PHE A 235 9.74 -2.75 -3.73
CA PHE A 235 8.96 -3.00 -2.53
C PHE A 235 7.87 -4.05 -2.80
N ILE A 236 7.03 -3.88 -3.81
CA ILE A 236 5.97 -4.85 -4.15
C ILE A 236 6.47 -6.07 -4.95
N GLY A 237 7.68 -5.99 -5.51
CA GLY A 237 8.34 -7.05 -6.26
C GLY A 237 7.86 -7.19 -7.71
N MET A 238 7.23 -6.17 -8.29
CA MET A 238 6.67 -6.29 -9.63
C MET A 238 7.74 -6.40 -10.71
N SER A 239 7.42 -7.11 -11.78
CA SER A 239 8.23 -7.24 -12.99
C SER A 239 7.40 -6.99 -14.25
N VAL A 240 8.08 -6.89 -15.38
CA VAL A 240 7.45 -6.73 -16.70
C VAL A 240 8.16 -7.62 -17.71
N GLU A 241 7.36 -8.25 -18.56
CA GLU A 241 7.82 -9.04 -19.70
C GLU A 241 7.22 -8.47 -20.98
N ARG A 242 8.02 -8.42 -22.06
CA ARG A 242 7.56 -7.97 -23.38
C ARG A 242 7.37 -9.16 -24.31
N PHE A 243 6.23 -9.20 -24.98
CA PHE A 243 5.90 -10.18 -26.02
C PHE A 243 5.53 -9.43 -27.31
N GLY A 244 6.48 -9.30 -28.24
CA GLY A 244 6.30 -8.46 -29.42
C GLY A 244 6.15 -7.00 -29.02
N ASP A 245 4.99 -6.38 -29.29
CA ASP A 245 4.69 -5.00 -28.85
C ASP A 245 3.84 -4.92 -27.58
N GLU A 246 3.44 -6.07 -27.03
CA GLU A 246 2.65 -6.13 -25.80
C GLU A 246 3.57 -6.21 -24.58
N LEU A 247 3.23 -5.46 -23.52
CA LEU A 247 3.82 -5.63 -22.20
C LEU A 247 2.82 -6.37 -21.29
N VAL A 248 3.33 -7.35 -20.56
CA VAL A 248 2.60 -8.03 -19.49
C VAL A 248 3.35 -7.79 -18.20
N PHE A 249 2.68 -7.14 -17.27
CA PHE A 249 3.21 -6.89 -15.94
C PHE A 249 2.87 -8.06 -15.03
N ARG A 250 3.75 -8.34 -14.06
CA ARG A 250 3.55 -9.38 -13.05
C ARG A 250 3.81 -8.83 -11.66
N LEU A 251 2.88 -9.07 -10.75
CA LEU A 251 3.03 -8.93 -9.31
C LEU A 251 3.16 -10.36 -8.74
N PRO A 252 4.31 -10.73 -8.16
CA PRO A 252 4.52 -12.08 -7.68
C PRO A 252 3.68 -12.40 -6.44
N ALA A 253 3.41 -13.68 -6.22
CA ALA A 253 2.90 -14.20 -4.95
C ALA A 253 3.91 -14.01 -3.81
N LYS A 254 3.95 -12.80 -3.25
CA LYS A 254 4.85 -12.42 -2.15
C LYS A 254 4.06 -12.27 -0.86
N ASP A 255 4.50 -12.94 0.19
CA ASP A 255 3.81 -12.97 1.50
C ASP A 255 3.60 -11.56 2.08
N ASP A 256 4.59 -10.69 1.89
CA ASP A 256 4.54 -9.29 2.29
C ASP A 256 3.41 -8.47 1.64
N ASN A 257 2.83 -8.95 0.53
CA ASN A 257 1.75 -8.26 -0.19
C ASN A 257 0.35 -8.73 0.27
N ILE A 258 0.26 -9.71 1.18
CA ILE A 258 -1.00 -10.25 1.67
C ILE A 258 -1.73 -9.20 2.53
N GLY A 259 -3.02 -9.01 2.25
CA GLY A 259 -3.91 -8.19 3.07
C GLY A 259 -4.47 -9.00 4.22
N ASN A 260 -5.33 -9.98 3.91
CA ASN A 260 -5.95 -10.85 4.90
C ASN A 260 -5.13 -12.15 5.03
N PRO A 261 -4.46 -12.45 6.15
CA PRO A 261 -3.71 -13.69 6.31
C PRO A 261 -4.62 -14.93 6.50
N THR A 262 -5.83 -14.74 7.04
CA THR A 262 -6.82 -15.80 7.25
C THR A 262 -7.47 -16.25 5.93
N LEU A 263 -7.68 -15.31 5.00
CA LEU A 263 -8.05 -15.59 3.61
C LEU A 263 -6.92 -15.08 2.72
N PRO A 264 -5.88 -15.89 2.40
CA PRO A 264 -4.62 -15.44 1.83
C PRO A 264 -4.81 -14.78 0.47
N ALA A 265 -5.13 -13.49 0.53
CA ALA A 265 -5.48 -12.64 -0.58
C ALA A 265 -4.64 -11.37 -0.49
N ILE A 266 -4.17 -10.94 -1.65
CA ILE A 266 -3.39 -9.72 -1.83
C ILE A 266 -4.27 -8.52 -1.43
N HIS A 267 -3.68 -7.57 -0.71
CA HIS A 267 -4.38 -6.36 -0.30
C HIS A 267 -4.86 -5.56 -1.52
N GLY A 268 -6.10 -5.03 -1.48
CA GLY A 268 -6.70 -4.25 -2.57
C GLY A 268 -5.82 -3.08 -3.02
N GLY A 269 -5.37 -2.24 -2.08
CA GLY A 269 -4.36 -1.20 -2.32
C GLY A 269 -3.07 -1.64 -3.03
N VAL A 270 -2.56 -2.85 -2.80
CA VAL A 270 -1.36 -3.35 -3.51
C VAL A 270 -1.67 -3.67 -4.96
N ILE A 271 -2.83 -4.29 -5.23
CA ILE A 271 -3.30 -4.53 -6.61
C ILE A 271 -3.48 -3.19 -7.33
N ALA A 272 -4.07 -2.20 -6.67
CA ALA A 272 -4.24 -0.86 -7.23
C ALA A 272 -2.90 -0.21 -7.59
N GLY A 273 -1.94 -0.21 -6.65
CA GLY A 273 -0.61 0.35 -6.89
C GLY A 273 0.18 -0.38 -7.98
N PHE A 274 0.03 -1.71 -8.08
CA PHE A 274 0.59 -2.49 -9.18
C PHE A 274 -0.02 -2.10 -10.54
N MET A 275 -1.35 -1.94 -10.60
CA MET A 275 -2.04 -1.53 -11.84
C MET A 275 -1.68 -0.09 -12.26
N GLU A 276 -1.60 0.84 -11.30
CA GLU A 276 -1.20 2.23 -11.55
C GLU A 276 0.24 2.30 -12.11
N MET A 277 1.19 1.59 -11.49
CA MET A 277 2.57 1.53 -11.96
C MET A 277 2.70 0.86 -13.33
N SER A 278 1.91 -0.17 -13.58
CA SER A 278 1.85 -0.83 -14.90
C SER A 278 1.45 0.17 -16.00
N ALA A 279 0.47 1.04 -15.72
CA ALA A 279 0.03 2.07 -16.65
C ALA A 279 1.09 3.15 -16.87
N ILE A 280 1.76 3.61 -15.82
CA ILE A 280 2.88 4.57 -15.90
C ILE A 280 3.97 4.03 -16.83
N VAL A 281 4.41 2.79 -16.60
CA VAL A 281 5.46 2.16 -17.41
C VAL A 281 5.01 1.96 -18.84
N GLN A 282 3.78 1.47 -19.07
CA GLN A 282 3.23 1.32 -20.43
C GLN A 282 3.25 2.66 -21.19
N LEU A 283 2.84 3.76 -20.54
CA LEU A 283 2.87 5.09 -21.14
C LEU A 283 4.29 5.56 -21.45
N MET A 284 5.23 5.37 -20.51
CA MET A 284 6.63 5.73 -20.72
C MET A 284 7.23 5.02 -21.92
N VAL A 285 6.96 3.73 -22.07
CA VAL A 285 7.45 2.92 -23.19
C VAL A 285 6.80 3.32 -24.50
N PHE A 286 5.46 3.36 -24.55
CA PHE A 286 4.72 3.56 -25.80
C PHE A 286 4.81 4.99 -26.33
N MET A 287 4.94 5.98 -25.44
CA MET A 287 5.04 7.39 -25.82
C MET A 287 6.48 7.88 -25.93
N HIS A 288 7.46 7.05 -25.59
CA HIS A 288 8.88 7.44 -25.48
C HIS A 288 9.07 8.72 -24.65
N THR A 289 8.25 8.92 -23.62
CA THR A 289 8.36 10.10 -22.76
C THR A 289 9.56 9.95 -21.83
N SER A 290 10.26 11.07 -21.65
CA SER A 290 11.40 11.19 -20.75
C SER A 290 11.01 11.58 -19.33
N ARG A 291 9.74 11.95 -19.12
CA ARG A 291 9.18 12.32 -17.83
C ARG A 291 8.13 11.31 -17.43
N VAL A 292 8.08 10.98 -16.14
CA VAL A 292 7.06 10.10 -15.59
C VAL A 292 5.69 10.79 -15.71
N PRO A 293 4.69 10.16 -16.36
CA PRO A 293 3.34 10.70 -16.44
C PRO A 293 2.76 10.93 -15.03
N LYS A 294 2.10 12.08 -14.84
CA LYS A 294 1.47 12.42 -13.56
C LYS A 294 0.04 11.88 -13.55
N VAL A 295 -0.29 11.03 -12.59
CA VAL A 295 -1.66 10.54 -12.41
C VAL A 295 -2.58 11.71 -12.00
N VAL A 296 -3.74 11.79 -12.64
CA VAL A 296 -4.82 12.73 -12.32
C VAL A 296 -5.88 12.03 -11.48
N ASP A 297 -6.27 10.84 -11.90
CA ASP A 297 -7.21 9.99 -11.19
C ASP A 297 -6.91 8.51 -11.47
N PHE A 298 -7.31 7.67 -10.53
CA PHE A 298 -7.26 6.22 -10.61
C PHE A 298 -8.56 5.65 -10.03
N SER A 299 -9.30 4.89 -10.84
CA SER A 299 -10.53 4.22 -10.44
C SER A 299 -10.38 2.72 -10.65
N ILE A 300 -10.69 1.92 -9.64
CA ILE A 300 -10.58 0.46 -9.67
C ILE A 300 -11.87 -0.21 -9.22
N ASP A 301 -12.26 -1.26 -9.94
CA ASP A 301 -13.32 -2.19 -9.57
C ASP A 301 -12.69 -3.55 -9.25
N TYR A 302 -12.92 -4.05 -8.03
CA TYR A 302 -12.51 -5.39 -7.60
C TYR A 302 -13.62 -6.38 -7.93
N LEU A 303 -13.35 -7.26 -8.89
CA LEU A 303 -14.34 -8.21 -9.40
C LEU A 303 -14.29 -9.53 -8.62
N ARG A 304 -13.12 -9.91 -8.12
CA ARG A 304 -12.85 -11.17 -7.40
C ARG A 304 -11.68 -10.99 -6.44
N ALA A 305 -11.60 -11.86 -5.43
CA ALA A 305 -10.43 -11.91 -4.56
C ALA A 305 -9.15 -12.19 -5.37
N GLY A 306 -8.12 -11.37 -5.18
CA GLY A 306 -6.78 -11.63 -5.68
C GLY A 306 -6.07 -12.59 -4.72
N TYR A 307 -6.19 -13.89 -4.93
CA TYR A 307 -5.56 -14.91 -4.07
C TYR A 307 -4.03 -14.75 -4.03
N HIS A 308 -3.36 -15.39 -3.07
CA HIS A 308 -1.89 -15.43 -3.00
C HIS A 308 -1.30 -16.27 -4.14
N LYS A 309 -1.28 -15.67 -5.33
CA LYS A 309 -0.83 -16.21 -6.62
C LYS A 309 -0.25 -15.05 -7.42
N ASP A 310 0.58 -15.39 -8.40
CA ASP A 310 1.03 -14.41 -9.37
C ASP A 310 -0.16 -13.71 -10.00
N THR A 311 -0.05 -12.39 -10.08
CA THR A 311 -1.09 -11.51 -10.58
C THR A 311 -0.52 -10.75 -11.76
N PHE A 312 -1.25 -10.70 -12.85
CA PHE A 312 -0.80 -10.13 -14.11
C PHE A 312 -1.65 -8.93 -14.49
N ALA A 313 -1.07 -7.98 -15.20
CA ALA A 313 -1.79 -6.84 -15.75
C ALA A 313 -1.40 -6.57 -17.21
N GLU A 314 -2.39 -6.11 -17.97
CA GLU A 314 -2.22 -5.55 -19.31
C GLU A 314 -2.78 -4.12 -19.31
N CYS A 315 -2.18 -3.25 -20.10
CA CYS A 315 -2.58 -1.85 -20.21
C CYS A 315 -2.97 -1.52 -21.65
N LYS A 316 -4.10 -0.84 -21.84
CA LYS A 316 -4.57 -0.32 -23.13
C LYS A 316 -4.65 1.18 -23.06
N ILE A 317 -3.80 1.85 -23.83
CA ILE A 317 -3.74 3.31 -23.88
C ILE A 317 -4.77 3.82 -24.90
N THR A 318 -5.61 4.75 -24.48
CA THR A 318 -6.44 5.58 -25.35
C THR A 318 -6.08 7.03 -25.12
N ARG A 319 -5.65 7.74 -26.16
CA ARG A 319 -5.24 9.14 -26.01
C ARG A 319 -6.45 10.07 -26.17
N GLN A 320 -6.60 11.01 -25.23
CA GLN A 320 -7.63 12.04 -25.29
C GLN A 320 -6.97 13.43 -25.41
N GLY A 321 -6.82 13.90 -26.65
CA GLY A 321 -6.17 15.19 -26.91
C GLY A 321 -4.64 15.15 -26.80
N ARG A 322 -4.01 16.32 -26.58
CA ARG A 322 -2.54 16.45 -26.60
C ARG A 322 -1.86 16.13 -25.27
N ARG A 323 -2.52 16.46 -24.15
CA ARG A 323 -1.92 16.51 -22.81
C ARG A 323 -2.45 15.45 -21.83
N VAL A 324 -3.42 14.64 -22.24
CA VAL A 324 -4.03 13.62 -21.39
C VAL A 324 -4.03 12.27 -22.09
N ALA A 325 -3.58 11.25 -21.36
CA ALA A 325 -3.72 9.85 -21.74
C ALA A 325 -4.70 9.17 -20.79
N ASN A 326 -5.63 8.38 -21.34
CA ASN A 326 -6.47 7.47 -20.59
C ASN A 326 -5.88 6.06 -20.74
N VAL A 327 -5.75 5.34 -19.64
CA VAL A 327 -5.28 3.96 -19.64
C VAL A 327 -6.33 3.08 -18.99
N SER A 328 -6.74 2.04 -19.72
CA SER A 328 -7.54 0.95 -19.17
C SER A 328 -6.63 -0.22 -18.82
N ILE A 329 -6.79 -0.76 -17.61
CA ILE A 329 -5.90 -1.76 -17.04
C ILE A 329 -6.74 -2.97 -16.63
N ASN A 330 -6.40 -4.15 -17.14
CA ASN A 330 -7.08 -5.39 -16.77
C ASN A 330 -6.12 -6.25 -15.96
N CYS A 331 -6.60 -6.80 -14.85
CA CYS A 331 -5.78 -7.60 -13.94
C CYS A 331 -6.37 -9.02 -13.75
N TRP A 332 -5.54 -10.06 -13.83
CA TRP A 332 -5.95 -11.46 -13.71
C TRP A 332 -4.88 -12.33 -13.03
N GLN A 333 -5.23 -13.55 -12.59
CA GLN A 333 -4.27 -14.49 -11.97
C GLN A 333 -4.14 -15.81 -12.73
N THR A 334 -5.21 -16.26 -13.39
CA THR A 334 -5.24 -17.55 -14.08
C THR A 334 -5.52 -17.41 -15.57
N ASN A 335 -6.53 -16.61 -15.93
CA ASN A 335 -6.97 -16.46 -17.31
C ASN A 335 -7.40 -15.01 -17.56
N ARG A 336 -6.97 -14.42 -18.68
CA ARG A 336 -7.33 -13.05 -19.09
C ARG A 336 -8.84 -12.81 -19.24
N LYS A 337 -9.65 -13.85 -19.41
CA LYS A 337 -11.13 -13.77 -19.43
C LYS A 337 -11.76 -13.75 -18.03
N LYS A 338 -10.99 -14.07 -16.98
CA LYS A 338 -11.42 -14.12 -15.57
C LYS A 338 -10.63 -13.09 -14.77
N LEU A 339 -10.97 -11.82 -14.99
CA LEU A 339 -10.33 -10.70 -14.32
C LEU A 339 -10.61 -10.72 -12.81
N ILE A 340 -9.63 -10.31 -12.01
CA ILE A 340 -9.81 -10.07 -10.57
C ILE A 340 -10.08 -8.59 -10.29
N ALA A 341 -9.58 -7.70 -11.15
CA ALA A 341 -9.82 -6.26 -11.06
C ALA A 341 -9.71 -5.60 -12.44
N THR A 342 -10.43 -4.48 -12.60
CA THR A 342 -10.30 -3.58 -13.74
C THR A 342 -10.07 -2.17 -13.22
N ALA A 343 -9.20 -1.41 -13.87
CA ALA A 343 -8.97 -0.03 -13.51
C ALA A 343 -8.93 0.89 -14.72
N ARG A 344 -9.22 2.15 -14.49
CA ARG A 344 -9.04 3.25 -15.42
C ARG A 344 -8.25 4.35 -14.72
N ALA A 345 -7.30 4.92 -15.44
CA ALA A 345 -6.53 6.03 -14.94
C ALA A 345 -6.35 7.09 -16.02
N HIS A 346 -6.33 8.35 -15.60
CA HIS A 346 -5.95 9.45 -16.48
C HIS A 346 -4.60 10.00 -16.04
N PHE A 347 -3.76 10.26 -17.02
CA PHE A 347 -2.43 10.79 -16.80
C PHE A 347 -2.24 12.08 -17.59
N LEU A 348 -1.65 13.08 -16.95
CA LEU A 348 -1.06 14.22 -17.62
C LEU A 348 0.26 13.80 -18.26
N ILE A 349 0.37 14.15 -19.53
CA ILE A 349 1.55 13.94 -20.38
C ILE A 349 2.03 15.31 -20.87
N ASP A 350 3.33 15.54 -20.78
CA ASP A 350 3.99 16.79 -21.19
C ASP A 350 4.42 16.76 -22.66
#